data_AF-A0A5C5YTH0-F1
#
_entry.id   AF-A0A5C5YTH0-F1
#
_cell.length_a   1.000
_cell.length_b   1.000
_cell.length_c   1.000
_cell.angle_alpha   90.00
_cell.angle_beta   90.00
_cell.angle_gamma   90.00
#
_symmetry.space_group_name_H-M   'P 1'
#
loop_
_entity.id
_entity.type
_entity.pdbx_description
1 polymer ?
#
loop_
_entity_poly.entity_id
_entity_poly.type
_entity_poly.pdbx_seq_one_letter_code
_entity_poly.pdbx_strand_id
1 'polypeptide(L)'
;MQPSSRTPEGDDNTCGVCGKELRIEASRPPGDATCPHCGSLVWFSEEGAAAIASASRAARWWHRAQVAMGAENWDAAERALRKAAQADPKNDDFARALEHVRQQLQSLRPPHRRKRRQV
;
A
#
# COMPACT_ATOMS: atom_id res chain seq x y z
N MET A 1 18.19 17.22 26.00
CA MET A 1 16.95 16.43 25.76
C MET A 1 17.34 15.19 24.98
N GLN A 2 17.60 14.06 25.64
CA GLN A 2 17.80 12.79 24.93
C GLN A 2 16.42 12.16 24.73
N PRO A 3 15.94 11.91 23.50
CA PRO A 3 14.68 11.20 23.32
C PRO A 3 14.82 9.81 23.92
N SER A 4 13.93 9.49 24.88
CA SER A 4 13.81 8.17 25.47
C SER A 4 13.57 7.16 24.34
N SER A 5 14.51 6.23 24.18
CA SER A 5 14.38 5.05 23.32
C SER A 5 13.27 4.15 23.88
N ARG A 6 12.02 4.53 23.64
CA ARG A 6 10.88 3.66 23.97
C ARG A 6 10.95 2.48 23.02
N THR A 7 11.03 1.28 23.59
CA THR A 7 10.72 0.05 22.89
C THR A 7 9.41 0.27 22.13
N PRO A 8 9.34 0.01 20.81
CA PRO A 8 8.08 0.17 20.11
C PRO A 8 7.04 -0.73 20.78
N GLU A 9 5.94 -0.13 21.23
CA GLU A 9 4.85 -0.82 21.93
C GLU A 9 4.09 -1.73 20.94
N GLY A 10 3.58 -2.87 21.42
CA GLY A 10 2.79 -3.81 20.61
C GLY A 10 3.50 -5.09 20.18
N ASP A 11 2.74 -5.97 19.52
CA ASP A 11 3.19 -7.28 19.04
C ASP A 11 3.73 -7.16 17.61
N ASP A 12 4.76 -7.94 17.28
CA ASP A 12 5.33 -7.99 15.93
C ASP A 12 4.42 -8.81 15.00
N ASN A 13 4.19 -8.31 13.80
CA ASN A 13 3.46 -9.03 12.76
C ASN A 13 3.91 -8.55 11.36
N THR A 14 3.51 -9.27 10.33
CA THR A 14 3.66 -8.85 8.93
C THR A 14 2.30 -8.77 8.30
N CYS A 15 1.95 -7.60 7.75
CA CYS A 15 0.73 -7.47 6.99
C CYS A 15 0.83 -8.34 5.74
N GLY A 16 0.13 -9.48 5.67
CA GLY A 16 0.23 -10.32 4.47
C GLY A 16 -0.37 -9.68 3.22
N VAL A 17 -1.18 -8.62 3.38
CA VAL A 17 -1.68 -7.83 2.27
C VAL A 17 -0.56 -6.98 1.66
N CYS A 18 0.11 -6.16 2.47
CA CYS A 18 1.03 -5.15 1.96
C CYS A 18 2.51 -5.51 2.11
N GLY A 19 2.78 -6.64 2.78
CA GLY A 19 4.08 -7.25 3.02
C GLY A 19 5.00 -6.52 3.99
N LYS A 20 4.51 -5.47 4.67
CA LYS A 20 5.32 -4.71 5.61
C LYS A 20 5.24 -5.30 7.01
N GLU A 21 6.40 -5.33 7.66
CA GLU A 21 6.51 -5.54 9.10
C GLU A 21 5.80 -4.41 9.82
N LEU A 22 5.10 -4.76 10.89
CA LEU A 22 4.37 -3.83 11.73
C LEU A 22 4.46 -4.29 13.17
N ARG A 23 4.45 -3.33 14.07
CA ARG A 23 4.44 -3.55 15.50
C ARG A 23 3.37 -2.67 16.11
N ILE A 24 2.24 -3.29 16.45
CA ILE A 24 1.04 -2.60 16.95
C ILE A 24 0.35 -3.48 17.99
N GLU A 25 -0.37 -2.85 18.91
CA GLU A 25 -1.18 -3.56 19.89
C GLU A 25 -2.48 -4.04 19.23
N ALA A 26 -2.74 -5.35 19.29
CA ALA A 26 -3.95 -5.94 18.77
C ALA A 26 -5.12 -5.75 19.75
N SER A 27 -6.33 -5.54 19.22
CA SER A 27 -7.55 -5.48 20.01
C SER A 27 -7.78 -6.83 20.68
N ARG A 28 -7.92 -6.90 22.02
CA ARG A 28 -8.21 -8.17 22.73
C ARG A 28 -9.61 -8.18 23.32
N PRO A 29 -10.43 -9.23 23.07
CA PRO A 29 -10.51 -10.13 21.90
C PRO A 29 -11.18 -9.43 20.69
N PRO A 30 -10.93 -9.84 19.42
CA PRO A 30 -10.41 -11.14 18.97
C PRO A 30 -8.93 -11.22 18.53
N GLY A 31 -8.13 -10.16 18.68
CA GLY A 31 -6.71 -10.15 18.36
C GLY A 31 -6.38 -9.58 16.98
N ASP A 32 -7.18 -8.63 16.49
CA ASP A 32 -6.97 -7.95 15.22
C ASP A 32 -6.52 -6.48 15.39
N ALA A 33 -5.86 -5.95 14.36
CA ALA A 33 -5.63 -4.53 14.22
C ALA A 33 -5.49 -4.12 12.76
N THR A 34 -5.69 -2.83 12.47
CA THR A 34 -5.53 -2.29 11.12
C THR A 34 -4.06 -2.00 10.82
N CYS A 35 -3.55 -2.46 9.68
CA CYS A 35 -2.19 -2.16 9.23
C CYS A 35 -2.00 -0.64 9.04
N PRO A 36 -1.02 0.00 9.69
CA PRO A 36 -0.78 1.44 9.56
C PRO A 36 -0.26 1.84 8.17
N HIS A 37 0.12 0.88 7.33
CA HIS A 37 0.69 1.14 6.01
C HIS A 37 -0.29 1.02 4.85
N CYS A 38 -1.43 0.35 5.04
CA CYS A 38 -2.42 0.12 4.00
C CYS A 38 -3.87 0.02 4.51
N GLY A 39 -4.10 0.14 5.82
CA GLY A 39 -5.44 0.06 6.42
C GLY A 39 -6.07 -1.34 6.43
N SER A 40 -5.41 -2.36 5.90
CA SER A 40 -5.96 -3.71 5.86
C SER A 40 -5.97 -4.37 7.24
N LEU A 41 -6.99 -5.18 7.52
CA LEU A 41 -7.10 -5.91 8.77
C LEU A 41 -5.99 -6.97 8.88
N VAL A 42 -5.31 -6.99 10.01
CA VAL A 42 -4.23 -7.93 10.33
C VAL A 42 -4.64 -8.71 11.58
N TRP A 43 -4.52 -10.02 11.48
CA TRP A 43 -4.82 -10.96 12.56
C TRP A 43 -3.52 -11.41 13.21
N PHE A 44 -3.47 -11.38 14.54
CA PHE A 44 -2.31 -11.78 15.34
C PHE A 44 -2.39 -13.22 15.86
N SER A 45 -3.48 -13.92 15.53
CA SER A 45 -3.65 -15.36 15.76
C SER A 45 -2.91 -16.20 14.72
N GLU A 46 -2.36 -17.34 15.14
CA GLU A 46 -1.55 -18.24 14.30
C GLU A 46 -2.29 -18.71 13.03
N GLU A 47 -3.61 -18.89 13.13
CA GLU A 47 -4.47 -19.32 12.01
C GLU A 47 -4.61 -18.24 10.92
N GLY A 48 -4.63 -16.96 11.30
CA GLY A 48 -4.78 -15.84 10.37
C GLY A 48 -3.47 -15.49 9.64
N ALA A 49 -2.32 -15.69 10.29
CA ALA A 49 -1.02 -15.34 9.73
C ALA A 49 -0.60 -16.23 8.55
N ALA A 50 -0.90 -17.53 8.61
CA ALA A 50 -0.46 -18.50 7.61
C ALA A 50 -1.11 -18.30 6.23
N ALA A 51 -2.40 -17.93 6.19
CA ALA A 51 -3.13 -17.75 4.93
C ALA A 51 -2.60 -16.60 4.09
N ILE A 52 -2.21 -15.48 4.72
CA ILE A 52 -1.82 -14.26 4.01
C ILE A 52 -0.32 -14.22 3.65
N ALA A 53 0.52 -15.00 4.34
CA ALA A 53 1.96 -15.11 4.05
C ALA A 53 2.26 -15.76 2.68
N SER A 54 1.33 -16.52 2.11
CA SER A 54 1.49 -17.25 0.84
C SER A 54 1.32 -16.39 -0.43
N ALA A 55 0.88 -15.13 -0.31
CA ALA A 55 0.62 -14.28 -1.46
C ALA A 55 1.91 -13.88 -2.21
N SER A 56 1.92 -14.03 -3.54
CA SER A 56 3.05 -13.64 -4.38
C SER A 56 3.40 -12.15 -4.21
N ARG A 57 4.67 -11.76 -4.46
CA ARG A 57 5.08 -10.34 -4.42
C ARG A 57 4.21 -9.47 -5.34
N ALA A 58 3.82 -9.98 -6.50
CA ALA A 58 2.95 -9.29 -7.44
C ALA A 58 1.54 -9.07 -6.87
N ALA A 59 0.94 -10.11 -6.26
CA ALA A 59 -0.37 -10.02 -5.63
C ALA A 59 -0.42 -8.98 -4.50
N ARG A 60 0.65 -8.90 -3.69
CA ARG A 60 0.77 -7.88 -2.63
C ARG A 60 0.81 -6.46 -3.20
N TRP A 61 1.56 -6.22 -4.27
CA TRP A 61 1.58 -4.91 -4.93
C TRP A 61 0.25 -4.57 -5.60
N TRP A 62 -0.43 -5.55 -6.18
CA TRP A 62 -1.77 -5.39 -6.76
C TRP A 62 -2.80 -4.96 -5.71
N HIS A 63 -2.83 -5.61 -4.56
CA HIS A 63 -3.75 -5.22 -3.48
C HIS A 63 -3.47 -3.80 -2.99
N ARG A 64 -2.19 -3.44 -2.79
CA ARG A 64 -1.81 -2.07 -2.42
C ARG A 64 -2.30 -1.04 -3.44
N ALA A 65 -2.27 -1.37 -4.72
CA ALA A 65 -2.80 -0.50 -5.77
C ALA A 65 -4.31 -0.32 -5.64
N GLN A 66 -5.07 -1.40 -5.46
CA GLN A 66 -6.53 -1.33 -5.29
C GLN A 66 -6.95 -0.47 -4.11
N VAL A 67 -6.31 -0.66 -2.95
CA VAL A 67 -6.56 0.17 -1.77
C VAL A 67 -6.24 1.64 -2.05
N ALA A 68 -5.11 1.92 -2.69
CA ALA A 68 -4.72 3.29 -3.03
C ALA A 68 -5.69 3.94 -4.02
N MET A 69 -6.20 3.20 -5.01
CA MET A 69 -7.23 3.68 -5.94
C MET A 69 -8.54 3.99 -5.20
N GLY A 70 -8.99 3.10 -4.31
CA GLY A 70 -10.21 3.32 -3.51
C GLY A 70 -10.12 4.49 -2.54
N ALA A 71 -8.91 4.82 -2.08
CA ALA A 71 -8.62 6.01 -1.27
C ALA A 71 -8.27 7.26 -2.11
N GLU A 72 -8.44 7.21 -3.44
CA GLU A 72 -8.09 8.28 -4.40
C GLU A 72 -6.63 8.76 -4.31
N ASN A 73 -5.75 7.94 -3.76
CA ASN A 73 -4.31 8.19 -3.69
C ASN A 73 -3.63 7.65 -4.96
N TRP A 74 -3.89 8.32 -6.08
CA TRP A 74 -3.47 7.89 -7.42
C TRP A 74 -1.95 7.76 -7.59
N ASP A 75 -1.18 8.60 -6.90
CA ASP A 75 0.28 8.56 -6.90
C ASP A 75 0.83 7.31 -6.16
N ALA A 76 0.19 6.91 -5.05
CA ALA A 76 0.49 5.63 -4.41
C ALA A 76 0.03 4.43 -5.26
N ALA A 77 -1.10 4.55 -5.95
CA ALA A 77 -1.58 3.52 -6.88
C ALA A 77 -0.60 3.29 -8.03
N GLU A 78 -0.10 4.36 -8.68
CA GLU A 78 0.87 4.25 -9.77
C GLU A 78 2.14 3.52 -9.31
N ARG A 79 2.71 3.93 -8.16
CA ARG A 79 3.90 3.28 -7.61
C ARG A 79 3.69 1.80 -7.33
N ALA A 80 2.52 1.43 -6.79
CA ALA A 80 2.20 0.04 -6.48
C ALA A 80 2.05 -0.79 -7.76
N LEU A 81 1.31 -0.29 -8.76
CA LEU A 81 1.12 -0.97 -10.05
C LEU A 81 2.43 -1.15 -10.81
N ARG A 82 3.31 -0.14 -10.78
CA ARG A 82 4.65 -0.25 -11.38
C ARG A 82 5.44 -1.40 -10.77
N LYS A 83 5.35 -1.59 -9.44
CA LYS A 83 6.02 -2.71 -8.76
C LYS A 83 5.35 -4.06 -9.02
N ALA A 84 4.02 -4.09 -9.18
CA ALA A 84 3.30 -5.30 -9.56
C ALA A 84 3.72 -5.78 -10.97
N ALA A 85 3.71 -4.88 -11.95
CA ALA A 85 4.14 -5.18 -13.33
C ALA A 85 5.62 -5.58 -13.41
N GLN A 86 6.50 -5.01 -12.58
CA GLN A 86 7.90 -5.46 -12.50
C GLN A 86 8.06 -6.84 -11.88
N ALA A 87 7.20 -7.20 -10.92
CA ALA A 87 7.25 -8.49 -10.26
C ALA A 87 6.66 -9.63 -11.11
N ASP A 88 5.72 -9.30 -12.00
CA ASP A 88 5.14 -10.22 -12.96
C ASP A 88 4.91 -9.52 -14.31
N PRO A 89 5.94 -9.47 -15.18
CA PRO A 89 5.85 -8.78 -16.47
C PRO A 89 4.90 -9.42 -17.48
N LYS A 90 4.49 -10.68 -17.26
CA LYS A 90 3.59 -11.41 -18.16
C LYS A 90 2.11 -11.14 -17.87
N ASN A 91 1.83 -10.42 -16.80
CA ASN A 91 0.47 -10.12 -16.39
C ASN A 91 0.00 -8.80 -17.02
N ASP A 92 -0.74 -8.91 -18.12
CA ASP A 92 -1.26 -7.76 -18.87
C ASP A 92 -2.22 -6.88 -18.05
N ASP A 93 -2.90 -7.42 -17.03
CA ASP A 93 -3.81 -6.66 -16.19
C ASP A 93 -3.07 -5.59 -15.37
N PHE A 94 -1.86 -5.90 -14.89
CA PHE A 94 -1.04 -4.90 -14.18
C PHE A 94 -0.59 -3.76 -15.11
N ALA A 95 -0.25 -4.08 -16.36
CA ALA A 95 0.13 -3.09 -17.35
C ALA A 95 -1.04 -2.17 -17.72
N ARG A 96 -2.21 -2.75 -18.00
CA ARG A 96 -3.45 -2.01 -18.32
C ARG A 96 -3.88 -1.11 -17.17
N ALA A 97 -3.87 -1.62 -15.94
CA ALA A 97 -4.22 -0.84 -14.76
C ALA A 97 -3.22 0.32 -14.54
N LEU A 98 -1.91 0.09 -14.75
CA LEU A 98 -0.90 1.14 -14.62
C LEU A 98 -1.14 2.28 -15.61
N GLU A 99 -1.49 1.95 -16.85
CA GLU A 99 -1.82 2.95 -17.87
C GLU A 99 -3.06 3.77 -17.48
N HIS A 100 -4.12 3.09 -17.03
CA HIS A 100 -5.34 3.77 -16.56
C HIS A 100 -5.06 4.75 -15.41
N VAL A 101 -4.29 4.33 -14.39
CA VAL A 101 -3.91 5.22 -13.28
C VAL A 101 -3.06 6.40 -13.74
N ARG A 102 -2.17 6.20 -14.72
CA ARG A 102 -1.39 7.30 -15.31
C ARG A 102 -2.25 8.31 -16.05
N GLN A 103 -3.24 7.85 -16.81
CA GLN A 103 -4.20 8.73 -17.47
C GLN A 103 -4.99 9.55 -16.45
N GLN A 104 -5.41 8.91 -15.35
CA GLN A 104 -6.10 9.61 -14.26
C GLN A 104 -5.21 10.63 -13.54
N LEU A 105 -3.94 10.32 -13.30
CA LEU A 105 -2.99 11.30 -12.75
C LEU A 105 -2.78 12.49 -13.70
N GLN A 106 -2.78 12.27 -15.01
CA GLN A 106 -2.67 13.34 -15.99
C GLN A 106 -3.91 14.24 -16.00
N SER A 107 -5.12 13.66 -15.88
CA SER A 107 -6.36 14.43 -15.83
C SER A 107 -6.48 15.28 -14.56
N LEU A 108 -5.94 14.80 -13.43
CA LEU A 108 -5.97 15.50 -12.15
C LEU A 108 -4.89 16.58 -11.98
N ARG A 109 -3.81 16.54 -12.76
CA ARG A 109 -2.76 17.56 -12.68
C ARG A 109 -3.27 18.87 -13.29
N PRO A 110 -3.26 20.00 -12.54
CA PRO A 110 -3.69 21.27 -13.10
C PRO A 110 -2.78 21.67 -14.28
N PRO A 111 -3.33 22.25 -15.36
CA PRO A 111 -2.51 22.68 -16.48
C PRO A 111 -1.50 23.73 -15.98
N HIS A 112 -0.23 23.53 -16.34
CA HIS A 112 0.83 24.50 -16.02
C HIS A 112 0.41 25.90 -16.47
N ARG A 113 0.13 26.78 -15.50
CA ARG A 113 -0.17 28.19 -15.74
C ARG A 113 1.07 28.82 -16.38
N ARG A 114 1.07 28.97 -17.71
CA ARG A 114 2.14 29.68 -18.43
C ARG A 114 2.29 31.06 -17.79
N LYS A 115 3.42 31.32 -17.13
CA LYS A 115 3.76 32.66 -16.63
C LYS A 115 3.87 33.57 -17.86
N ARG A 116 2.83 34.37 -18.13
CA ARG A 116 2.94 35.53 -19.01
C ARG A 116 4.02 36.42 -18.41
N ARG A 117 5.19 36.49 -19.07
CA ARG A 117 6.14 37.58 -18.85
C ARG A 117 5.39 38.87 -19.17
N GLN A 118 5.14 39.70 -18.15
CA GLN A 118 4.74 41.08 -18.39
C GLN A 118 5.93 41.82 -19.00
N VAL A 119 5.60 42.61 -20.02
CA VAL A 119 6.49 43.40 -20.88
C VAL A 119 7.00 44.61 -20.11
#